data_AF-A0A6I8MAJ9-F1
#
_entry.id   AF-A0A6I8MAJ9-F1
#
_cell.length_a   1.000
_cell.length_b   1.000
_cell.length_c   1.000
_cell.angle_alpha   90.00
_cell.angle_beta   90.00
_cell.angle_gamma   90.00
#
_symmetry.space_group_name_H-M   'P 1'
#
loop_
_entity.id
_entity.type
_entity.pdbx_description
1 polymer ?
#
loop_
_entity_poly.entity_id
_entity_poly.type
_entity_poly.pdbx_seq_one_letter_code
_entity_poly.pdbx_strand_id
1 'polypeptide(L)'
;MITRVQALAGPEFFVTPFQKGGRGSTDCVGWVPVGERRYAEERVWSAALPAPLPAIVDTEDVKITDAQGNAVTIAATMQLSHEPERFHYGRDTYAVVSWAGPWPVDDAWWRDEYSGMRA
;
A
#
# COMPACT_ATOMS: atom_id res chain seq x y z
N MET A 1 -3.78 5.91 35.68
CA MET A 1 -3.00 7.14 35.38
C MET A 1 -3.05 7.56 33.90
N ILE A 2 -3.37 6.66 32.94
CA ILE A 2 -3.44 6.98 31.50
C ILE A 2 -4.65 7.83 31.08
N THR A 3 -5.78 7.72 31.81
CA THR A 3 -7.06 8.37 31.48
C THR A 3 -7.00 9.89 31.49
N ARG A 4 -6.14 10.50 32.32
CA ARG A 4 -6.05 11.96 32.43
C ARG A 4 -5.23 12.61 31.32
N VAL A 5 -4.34 11.84 30.68
CA VAL A 5 -3.55 12.27 29.51
C VAL A 5 -4.40 12.20 28.23
N GLN A 6 -5.26 11.19 28.10
CA GLN A 6 -6.19 11.06 26.96
C GLN A 6 -7.19 12.22 26.88
N ALA A 7 -7.68 12.70 28.03
CA ALA A 7 -8.64 13.81 28.10
C ALA A 7 -8.06 15.17 27.66
N LEU A 8 -6.73 15.30 27.61
CA LEU A 8 -6.02 16.53 27.22
C LEU A 8 -5.64 16.56 25.73
N ALA A 9 -5.41 15.40 25.12
CA ALA A 9 -4.96 15.30 23.72
C ALA A 9 -6.11 15.06 22.74
N GLY A 10 -7.14 14.31 23.13
CA GLY A 10 -8.20 13.85 22.22
C GLY A 10 -8.05 12.37 21.83
N PRO A 11 -9.15 11.67 21.52
CA PRO A 11 -9.16 10.23 21.23
C PRO A 11 -8.33 9.82 20.00
N GLU A 12 -8.02 10.75 19.11
CA GLU A 12 -7.23 10.55 17.89
C GLU A 12 -5.72 10.37 18.17
N PHE A 13 -5.22 10.80 19.33
CA PHE A 13 -3.79 10.76 19.66
C PHE A 13 -3.35 9.49 20.39
N PHE A 14 -4.30 8.67 20.85
CA PHE A 14 -4.03 7.42 21.55
C PHE A 14 -4.80 6.28 20.92
N VAL A 15 -4.17 5.68 19.90
CA VAL A 15 -4.74 4.57 19.14
C VAL A 15 -3.97 3.27 19.36
N THR A 16 -4.67 2.14 19.27
CA THR A 16 -4.11 0.79 19.19
C THR A 16 -4.39 0.22 17.80
N PRO A 17 -3.47 -0.56 17.21
CA PRO A 17 -3.75 -1.23 15.96
C PRO A 17 -4.71 -2.40 16.17
N PHE A 18 -5.51 -2.70 15.16
CA PHE A 18 -6.24 -3.96 15.03
C PHE A 18 -6.16 -4.47 13.59
N GLN A 19 -6.24 -5.78 13.42
CA GLN A 19 -6.29 -6.38 12.09
C GLN A 19 -7.67 -6.12 11.47
N LYS A 20 -7.68 -5.54 10.27
CA LYS A 20 -8.87 -5.41 9.42
C LYS A 20 -8.65 -6.16 8.11
N GLY A 21 -9.71 -6.26 7.32
CA GLY A 21 -9.62 -6.73 5.95
C GLY A 21 -8.76 -5.81 5.08
N GLY A 22 -8.18 -6.34 4.00
CA GLY A 22 -7.31 -5.58 3.10
C GLY A 22 -6.53 -6.51 2.17
N ARG A 23 -5.84 -5.92 1.18
CA ARG A 23 -5.01 -6.68 0.25
C ARG A 23 -3.53 -6.64 0.62
N GLY A 24 -3.01 -5.45 0.98
CA GLY A 24 -1.61 -5.24 1.36
C GLY A 24 -1.38 -5.22 2.87
N SER A 25 -0.10 -5.27 3.27
CA SER A 25 0.32 -5.18 4.68
C SER A 25 -0.12 -3.88 5.36
N THR A 26 -0.15 -2.77 4.62
CA THR A 26 -0.63 -1.47 5.10
C THR A 26 -2.15 -1.38 5.14
N ASP A 27 -2.83 -2.08 4.24
CA ASP A 27 -4.30 -2.08 4.16
C ASP A 27 -4.92 -2.90 5.27
N CYS A 28 -4.22 -3.92 5.78
CA CYS A 28 -4.75 -4.83 6.80
C CYS A 28 -4.66 -4.27 8.23
N VAL A 29 -4.14 -3.05 8.43
CA VAL A 29 -4.03 -2.41 9.76
C VAL A 29 -5.02 -1.25 9.88
N GLY A 30 -5.90 -1.32 10.88
CA GLY A 30 -6.76 -0.21 11.30
C GLY A 30 -6.35 0.34 12.66
N TRP A 31 -6.74 1.57 12.95
CA TRP A 31 -6.45 2.25 14.23
C TRP A 31 -7.74 2.53 14.98
N VAL A 32 -7.78 2.22 16.27
CA VAL A 32 -8.93 2.48 17.15
C VAL A 32 -8.47 3.12 18.45
N PRO A 33 -9.28 3.98 19.10
CA PRO A 33 -8.92 4.55 20.40
C PRO A 33 -8.59 3.47 21.42
N VAL A 34 -7.58 3.72 22.26
CA VAL A 34 -7.19 2.80 23.34
C VAL A 34 -8.37 2.51 24.25
N GLY A 35 -8.72 1.23 24.38
CA GLY A 35 -9.86 0.75 25.18
C GLY A 35 -11.05 0.29 24.34
N GLU A 36 -11.13 0.69 23.08
CA GLU A 36 -12.07 0.13 22.12
C GLU A 36 -11.50 -1.13 21.44
N ARG A 37 -12.37 -2.09 21.13
CA ARG A 37 -12.00 -3.29 20.37
C ARG A 37 -12.84 -3.37 19.10
N ARG A 38 -12.15 -3.47 17.96
CA ARG A 38 -12.75 -3.78 16.67
C ARG A 38 -12.22 -5.11 16.18
N TYR A 39 -13.04 -5.83 15.44
CA TYR A 39 -12.71 -7.13 14.87
C TYR A 39 -12.67 -6.99 13.35
N ALA A 40 -11.83 -7.79 12.70
CA ALA A 40 -11.82 -7.87 11.25
C ALA A 40 -13.19 -8.35 10.75
N GLU A 41 -13.64 -7.80 9.63
CA GLU A 41 -14.74 -8.42 8.88
C GLU A 41 -14.26 -9.77 8.32
N GLU A 42 -15.04 -10.83 8.52
CA GLU A 42 -14.80 -12.17 7.94
C GLU A 42 -15.12 -12.18 6.43
N ARG A 43 -14.37 -11.40 5.66
CA ARG A 43 -14.44 -11.37 4.19
C ARG A 43 -13.13 -11.86 3.60
N VAL A 44 -13.23 -12.63 2.51
CA VAL A 44 -12.06 -13.02 1.70
C VAL A 44 -11.76 -11.87 0.74
N TRP A 45 -10.59 -11.26 0.89
CA TRP A 45 -10.14 -10.19 0.00
C TRP A 45 -9.38 -10.81 -1.17
N SER A 46 -9.94 -10.68 -2.38
CA SER A 46 -9.25 -11.13 -3.60
C SER A 46 -7.91 -10.42 -3.73
N ALA A 47 -6.83 -11.18 -3.94
CA ALA A 47 -5.44 -10.72 -3.92
C ALA A 47 -4.91 -10.25 -2.55
N ALA A 48 -5.45 -10.78 -1.44
CA ALA A 48 -4.83 -10.61 -0.12
C ALA A 48 -3.44 -11.23 -0.05
N LEU A 49 -2.48 -10.48 0.48
CA LEU A 49 -1.16 -10.98 0.80
C LEU A 49 -1.29 -12.09 1.87
N PRO A 50 -0.72 -13.29 1.66
CA PRO A 50 -0.81 -14.36 2.63
C PRO A 50 -0.03 -14.01 3.91
N ALA A 51 -0.50 -14.52 5.04
CA ALA A 51 0.24 -14.46 6.28
C ALA A 51 1.52 -15.34 6.20
N PRO A 52 2.59 -14.99 6.94
CA PRO A 52 2.71 -13.80 7.78
C PRO A 52 2.94 -12.54 6.93
N LEU A 53 2.25 -11.46 7.29
CA LEU A 53 2.55 -10.16 6.70
C LEU A 53 3.95 -9.71 7.13
N PRO A 54 4.67 -8.94 6.29
CA PRO A 54 5.96 -8.38 6.66
C PRO A 54 5.87 -7.62 7.99
N ALA A 55 6.76 -7.94 8.94
CA ALA A 55 6.83 -7.24 10.22
C ALA A 55 7.52 -5.87 10.11
N ILE A 56 8.27 -5.66 9.02
CA ILE A 56 9.01 -4.43 8.72
C ILE A 56 8.56 -3.96 7.34
N VAL A 57 8.13 -2.70 7.28
CA VAL A 57 7.89 -1.98 6.03
C VAL A 57 9.00 -0.94 5.94
N ASP A 58 9.83 -1.07 4.91
CA ASP A 58 10.90 -0.11 4.65
C ASP A 58 10.32 1.21 4.11
N THR A 59 10.95 2.32 4.48
CA THR A 59 10.57 3.67 4.06
C THR A 59 11.58 4.30 3.10
N GLU A 60 12.65 3.58 2.74
CA GLU A 60 13.60 4.04 1.73
C GLU A 60 12.92 4.30 0.38
N ASP A 61 13.36 5.36 -0.29
CA ASP A 61 12.85 5.73 -1.59
C ASP A 61 13.26 4.70 -2.64
N VAL A 62 12.27 4.19 -3.37
CA VAL A 62 12.44 3.22 -4.45
C VAL A 62 11.99 3.82 -5.77
N LYS A 63 12.81 3.69 -6.82
CA LYS A 63 12.44 4.03 -8.19
C LYS A 63 13.00 3.00 -9.17
N ILE A 64 12.29 2.81 -10.28
CA ILE A 64 12.76 1.99 -11.41
C ILE A 64 12.96 2.92 -12.60
N THR A 65 14.06 2.77 -13.33
CA THR A 65 14.33 3.54 -14.55
C THR A 65 14.71 2.66 -15.73
N ASP A 66 14.47 3.16 -16.94
CA ASP A 66 14.95 2.56 -18.19
C ASP A 66 16.46 2.82 -18.40
N ALA A 67 16.96 2.38 -19.56
CA ALA A 67 18.35 2.56 -20.00
C ALA A 67 18.78 4.03 -20.00
N GLN A 68 17.88 4.94 -20.39
CA GLN A 68 18.12 6.38 -20.53
C GLN A 68 17.95 7.15 -19.20
N GLY A 69 17.42 6.51 -18.17
CA GLY A 69 17.21 7.10 -16.85
C GLY A 69 15.81 7.68 -16.65
N ASN A 70 14.88 7.46 -17.58
CA ASN A 70 13.49 7.86 -17.41
C ASN A 70 12.82 6.95 -16.37
N ALA A 71 11.95 7.52 -15.55
CA ALA A 71 11.19 6.73 -14.57
C ALA A 71 10.23 5.78 -15.27
N VAL A 72 10.28 4.50 -14.89
CA VAL A 72 9.30 3.50 -15.31
C VAL A 72 8.09 3.61 -14.39
N THR A 73 6.92 3.80 -14.99
CA THR A 73 5.64 3.97 -14.30
C THR A 73 4.59 3.04 -14.90
N ILE A 74 3.44 2.90 -14.26
CA ILE A 74 2.27 2.21 -14.84
C ILE A 74 1.50 3.21 -15.70
N ALA A 75 1.40 2.96 -16.99
CA ALA A 75 0.58 3.73 -17.92
C ALA A 75 -0.92 3.43 -17.70
N ALA A 76 -1.79 4.29 -18.27
CA ALA A 76 -3.24 4.10 -18.22
C ALA A 76 -3.70 2.76 -18.84
N THR A 77 -2.91 2.20 -19.75
CA THR A 77 -3.13 0.87 -20.35
C THR A 77 -2.74 -0.29 -19.43
N MET A 78 -2.43 -0.02 -18.15
CA MET A 78 -2.01 -1.03 -17.17
C MET A 78 -0.67 -1.73 -17.53
N GLN A 79 0.12 -1.13 -18.42
CA GLN A 79 1.44 -1.60 -18.83
C GLN A 79 2.54 -0.70 -18.27
N LEU A 80 3.78 -1.20 -18.22
CA LEU A 80 4.93 -0.34 -17.91
C LEU A 80 5.16 0.67 -19.03
N SER A 81 5.51 1.90 -18.68
CA SER A 81 5.79 2.96 -19.64
C SER A 81 7.04 2.70 -20.49
N HIS A 82 8.02 2.01 -19.92
CA HIS A 82 9.30 1.67 -20.55
C HIS A 82 9.81 0.32 -19.99
N GLU A 83 10.84 -0.24 -20.62
CA GLU A 83 11.49 -1.46 -20.14
C GLU A 83 12.33 -1.19 -18.88
N PRO A 84 12.10 -1.91 -17.76
CA PRO A 84 12.90 -1.80 -16.55
C PRO A 84 14.36 -2.23 -16.77
N GLU A 85 15.30 -1.35 -16.42
CA GLU A 85 16.72 -1.70 -16.49
C GLU A 85 17.44 -1.48 -15.15
N ARG A 86 17.04 -0.46 -14.38
CA ARG A 86 17.71 -0.12 -13.12
C ARG A 86 16.71 0.04 -11.98
N PHE A 87 17.02 -0.61 -10.86
CA PHE A 87 16.32 -0.49 -9.58
C PHE A 87 17.17 0.35 -8.63
N HIS A 88 16.61 1.44 -8.13
CA HIS A 88 17.28 2.33 -7.20
C HIS A 88 16.64 2.18 -5.83
N TYR A 89 17.46 2.05 -4.80
CA TYR A 89 17.05 1.89 -3.41
C TYR A 89 17.95 2.76 -2.54
N GLY A 90 17.40 3.85 -2.01
CA GLY A 90 18.18 4.88 -1.33
C GLY A 90 19.30 5.44 -2.22
N ARG A 91 20.56 5.16 -1.86
CA ARG A 91 21.75 5.58 -2.62
C ARG A 91 22.29 4.53 -3.58
N ASP A 92 21.80 3.30 -3.48
CA ASP A 92 22.30 2.17 -4.24
C ASP A 92 21.50 1.97 -5.53
N THR A 93 22.15 1.39 -6.54
CA THR A 93 21.54 1.07 -7.83
C THR A 93 21.91 -0.35 -8.25
N TYR A 94 20.89 -1.08 -8.68
CA TYR A 94 20.98 -2.48 -9.09
C TYR A 94 20.44 -2.65 -10.51
N ALA A 95 21.02 -3.57 -11.26
CA ALA A 95 20.49 -3.94 -12.58
C ALA A 95 19.26 -4.83 -12.42
N VAL A 96 18.20 -4.54 -13.19
CA VAL A 96 17.03 -5.40 -13.31
C VAL A 96 17.36 -6.50 -14.32
N VAL A 97 17.49 -7.73 -13.85
CA VAL A 97 17.83 -8.88 -14.70
C VAL A 97 16.60 -9.58 -15.27
N SER A 98 15.44 -9.44 -14.60
CA SER A 98 14.16 -9.98 -15.04
C SER A 98 13.03 -9.36 -14.23
N TRP A 99 11.82 -9.37 -14.78
CA TRP A 99 10.58 -8.91 -14.16
C TRP A 99 9.39 -9.64 -14.79
N ALA A 100 8.27 -9.73 -14.06
CA ALA A 100 7.16 -10.64 -14.40
C ALA A 100 5.89 -9.93 -14.90
N GLY A 101 5.98 -8.71 -15.43
CA GLY A 101 4.78 -7.90 -15.71
C GLY A 101 4.45 -6.92 -14.58
N PRO A 102 3.76 -5.79 -14.87
CA PRO A 102 3.03 -5.10 -13.82
C PRO A 102 1.84 -5.96 -13.39
N TRP A 103 1.54 -5.97 -12.08
CA TRP A 103 0.38 -6.65 -11.50
C TRP A 103 -0.59 -5.61 -10.94
N PRO A 104 -1.27 -4.84 -11.81
CA PRO A 104 -2.14 -3.78 -11.37
C PRO A 104 -3.36 -4.36 -10.66
N VAL A 105 -3.72 -3.75 -9.54
CA VAL A 105 -4.97 -4.01 -8.85
C VAL A 105 -5.94 -2.91 -9.28
N ASP A 106 -6.92 -3.28 -10.11
CA ASP A 106 -8.05 -2.40 -10.40
C ASP A 106 -9.05 -2.49 -9.24
N ASP A 107 -9.27 -1.39 -8.55
CA ASP A 107 -10.19 -1.30 -7.43
C ASP A 107 -11.20 -0.17 -7.67
N ALA A 108 -12.37 -0.29 -7.05
CA ALA A 108 -13.41 0.75 -7.10
C ALA A 108 -13.96 1.13 -8.49
N TRP A 109 -13.78 0.31 -9.53
CA TRP A 109 -14.42 0.48 -10.86
C TRP A 109 -15.96 0.57 -10.80
N TRP A 110 -16.57 0.09 -9.71
CA TRP A 110 -18.00 0.14 -9.44
C TRP A 110 -18.46 1.40 -8.69
N ARG A 111 -17.53 2.27 -8.27
CA ARG A 111 -17.88 3.59 -7.71
C ARG A 111 -18.17 4.53 -8.87
N ASP A 112 -19.28 5.26 -8.79
CA ASP A 112 -19.76 6.21 -9.81
C ASP A 112 -18.72 7.29 -10.18
N GLU A 113 -17.74 7.54 -9.31
CA GLU A 113 -16.64 8.50 -9.50
C GLU A 113 -15.78 8.21 -10.75
N TYR A 114 -15.84 6.99 -11.31
CA TYR A 114 -15.15 6.61 -12.56
C TYR A 114 -16.01 6.68 -13.83
N SER A 115 -17.31 7.00 -13.72
CA SER A 115 -18.21 7.05 -14.89
C SER A 115 -17.91 8.22 -15.85
N GLY A 116 -17.04 9.16 -15.47
CA GLY A 116 -16.69 10.34 -16.27
C GLY A 116 -15.51 10.15 -17.25
N MET A 117 -14.79 9.03 -17.20
CA MET A 117 -13.60 8.79 -18.04
C MET A 117 -13.86 7.68 -19.07
N ARG A 118 -14.98 7.78 -19.77
CA ARG A 118 -15.31 6.93 -20.94
C ARG A 118 -15.89 7.80 -22.06
N ALA A 119 -15.02 8.40 -22.86
CA ALA A 119 -15.13 8.63 -24.31
C ALA A 119 -14.02 9.60 -24.76
#